data_AF-A0A3C1L1X7-F1
#
_entry.id   AF-A0A3C1L1X7-F1
#
_cell.length_a   1.000
_cell.length_b   1.000
_cell.length_c   1.000
_cell.angle_alpha   90.00
_cell.angle_beta   90.00
_cell.angle_gamma   90.00
#
_symmetry.space_group_name_H-M   'P 1'
#
loop_
_entity.id
_entity.type
_entity.pdbx_description
1 polymer ?
#
loop_
_entity_poly.entity_id
_entity_poly.type
_entity_poly.pdbx_seq_one_letter_code
_entity_poly.pdbx_strand_id
1 'polypeptide(L)'
;VAAAAGGATFLATRGDDSGTAQTSTPTTVAPTTSLPVSDTLVITVPNTTAPVGTTIADTTPDTVVIPSDATELGYSVYVPAQADLTVEGDDPYTFTNTDTGIATILQVLNRNAGEDPNALLQEYIDTFDGDYPLIAYTASEVFEPGHLGFANVRLARVSYELYQADQSQSNVGGAVYVVVRDDGLSIVGDVYGPPEDTSLSDETYREMVASLSNAPSVGDAAPWFPASPMLPTSVHASVPLPFPTLRRLSLAPGYEVADQSGSTITVSNGSDSLSFTRLDNLVTIDDATAAAVRTLESGRPVGATDAFVADNGQTLPTMRANWSGTDSDGVAVTGNVWVVHDAARGTAIVAIATHRTNEWDGNQIGVMIDSVWWSLASID
;
A
#
# COMPACT_ATOMS: atom_id res chain seq x y z
N VAL A 1 -6.04 30.97 27.58
CA VAL A 1 -6.79 29.69 27.55
C VAL A 1 -6.50 29.06 26.20
N ALA A 2 -5.89 27.88 26.19
CA ALA A 2 -5.54 27.16 24.96
C ALA A 2 -6.83 26.77 24.23
N ALA A 3 -6.94 27.15 22.96
CA ALA A 3 -7.99 26.66 22.08
C ALA A 3 -7.57 25.27 21.61
N ALA A 4 -8.21 24.23 22.17
CA ALA A 4 -8.23 22.92 21.56
C ALA A 4 -9.14 23.02 20.33
N ALA A 5 -8.56 23.17 19.14
CA ALA A 5 -9.24 22.82 17.91
C ALA A 5 -9.36 21.30 17.91
N GLY A 6 -10.51 20.79 18.34
CA GLY A 6 -10.90 19.42 18.08
C GLY A 6 -11.22 19.30 16.60
N GLY A 7 -10.20 19.05 15.78
CA GLY A 7 -10.40 18.54 14.43
C GLY A 7 -11.02 17.15 14.55
N ALA A 8 -12.13 16.91 13.85
CA ALA A 8 -12.60 15.55 13.65
C ALA A 8 -11.50 14.81 12.89
N THR A 9 -10.97 13.72 13.47
CA THR A 9 -10.17 12.77 12.70
C THR A 9 -11.14 12.05 11.78
N PHE A 10 -11.08 12.35 10.49
CA PHE A 10 -11.88 11.66 9.48
C PHE A 10 -11.16 10.36 9.13
N LEU A 11 -11.78 9.22 9.47
CA LEU A 11 -11.26 7.90 9.14
C LEU A 11 -11.51 7.63 7.65
N ALA A 12 -10.46 7.28 6.92
CA ALA A 12 -10.62 6.70 5.59
C ALA A 12 -11.20 5.29 5.76
N THR A 13 -12.14 4.86 4.91
CA THR A 13 -12.82 3.56 5.05
C THR A 13 -12.87 2.82 3.73
N ARG A 14 -12.93 1.49 3.78
CA ARG A 14 -13.07 0.66 2.60
C ARG A 14 -14.55 0.48 2.24
N GLY A 15 -14.87 0.41 0.95
CA GLY A 15 -16.26 0.42 0.45
C GLY A 15 -17.11 -0.80 0.82
N ASP A 16 -16.49 -1.88 1.28
CA ASP A 16 -17.14 -3.10 1.79
C ASP A 16 -17.34 -3.13 3.32
N ASP A 17 -16.85 -2.12 4.06
CA ASP A 17 -16.93 -2.01 5.54
C ASP A 17 -18.36 -1.80 6.09
N SER A 18 -19.38 -1.78 5.23
CA SER A 18 -20.78 -1.62 5.64
C SER A 18 -21.40 -2.92 6.17
N GLY A 19 -20.89 -3.42 7.31
CA GLY A 19 -21.70 -4.26 8.18
C GLY A 19 -21.00 -5.30 9.05
N THR A 20 -20.11 -4.91 9.98
CA THR A 20 -19.93 -5.62 11.28
C THR A 20 -19.11 -4.87 12.35
N ALA A 21 -19.18 -3.55 12.45
CA ALA A 21 -18.63 -2.87 13.63
C ALA A 21 -19.54 -3.05 14.86
N GLN A 22 -19.23 -4.03 15.72
CA GLN A 22 -19.76 -4.03 17.10
C GLN A 22 -19.28 -2.76 17.80
N THR A 23 -20.22 -1.87 18.11
CA THR A 23 -19.99 -0.64 18.88
C THR A 23 -19.49 -0.99 20.28
N SER A 24 -18.18 -1.06 20.46
CA SER A 24 -17.58 -1.08 21.79
C SER A 24 -17.66 0.33 22.38
N THR A 25 -18.68 0.58 23.18
CA THR A 25 -18.79 1.84 23.94
C THR A 25 -17.66 1.92 24.98
N PRO A 26 -16.88 3.02 25.05
CA PRO A 26 -15.89 3.18 26.10
C PRO A 26 -16.61 3.44 27.43
N THR A 27 -16.48 2.52 28.37
CA THR A 27 -16.94 2.73 29.76
C THR A 27 -15.98 3.69 30.44
N THR A 28 -16.31 4.98 30.50
CA THR A 28 -15.53 5.98 31.24
C THR A 28 -16.03 6.05 32.68
N VAL A 29 -15.23 5.55 33.62
CA VAL A 29 -15.40 5.83 35.05
C VAL A 29 -14.72 7.17 35.35
N ALA A 30 -15.51 8.23 35.52
CA ALA A 30 -15.02 9.53 35.97
C ALA A 30 -15.10 9.64 37.50
N PRO A 31 -14.10 10.23 38.20
CA PRO A 31 -14.33 10.78 39.53
C PRO A 31 -14.98 12.17 39.41
N THR A 32 -15.93 12.41 40.29
CA THR A 32 -16.74 13.62 40.39
C THR A 32 -15.99 14.78 41.03
N THR A 33 -15.96 15.93 40.35
CA THR A 33 -15.85 17.24 41.02
C THR A 33 -16.74 18.24 40.30
N SER A 34 -17.82 18.63 40.97
CA SER A 34 -18.82 19.62 40.58
C SER A 34 -18.38 21.04 40.92
N LEU A 35 -18.55 22.00 40.00
CA LEU A 35 -18.74 23.43 40.30
C LEU A 35 -19.63 24.09 39.22
N PRO A 36 -20.31 25.21 39.53
CA PRO A 36 -21.68 25.47 39.11
C PRO A 36 -21.83 26.20 37.77
N VAL A 37 -23.02 26.03 37.20
CA VAL A 37 -23.55 26.79 36.06
C VAL A 37 -23.95 28.19 36.55
N SER A 38 -23.50 29.25 35.85
CA SER A 38 -24.25 30.51 35.75
C SER A 38 -23.82 31.33 34.52
N ASP A 39 -24.85 31.66 33.75
CA ASP A 39 -25.15 32.88 32.99
C ASP A 39 -24.25 33.40 31.86
N THR A 40 -24.94 33.53 30.72
CA THR A 40 -24.79 34.43 29.57
C THR A 40 -23.70 35.49 29.69
N LEU A 41 -22.67 35.41 28.84
CA LEU A 41 -21.71 36.50 28.62
C LEU A 41 -21.77 36.97 27.16
N VAL A 42 -22.34 38.16 26.98
CA VAL A 42 -22.25 38.93 25.74
C VAL A 42 -20.81 39.46 25.64
N ILE A 43 -20.06 39.04 24.63
CA ILE A 43 -18.74 39.60 24.33
C ILE A 43 -18.90 40.67 23.25
N THR A 44 -18.71 41.93 23.65
CA THR A 44 -18.50 43.07 22.76
C THR A 44 -16.99 43.20 22.51
N VAL A 45 -16.53 43.06 21.27
CA VAL A 45 -15.11 43.25 20.91
C VAL A 45 -14.87 44.74 20.57
N PRO A 46 -13.78 45.38 21.05
CA PRO A 46 -13.53 46.80 20.78
C PRO A 46 -13.14 47.03 19.32
N ASN A 47 -13.71 48.07 18.74
CA ASN A 47 -13.34 48.59 17.44
C ASN A 47 -11.99 49.33 17.53
N THR A 48 -10.89 48.67 17.16
CA THR A 48 -9.59 49.33 16.98
C THR A 48 -9.37 49.63 15.50
N THR A 49 -9.29 50.93 15.21
CA THR A 49 -9.09 51.53 13.89
C THR A 49 -7.66 51.28 13.40
N ALA A 50 -7.50 50.59 12.27
CA ALA A 50 -6.29 50.55 11.46
C ALA A 50 -6.61 51.11 10.06
N PRO A 51 -5.63 51.70 9.33
CA PRO A 51 -5.91 52.65 8.27
C PRO A 51 -6.50 52.00 7.01
N VAL A 52 -7.41 52.77 6.40
CA VAL A 52 -8.09 52.53 5.13
C VAL A 52 -7.07 52.36 3.99
N GLY A 53 -7.26 51.33 3.15
CA GLY A 53 -6.79 51.39 1.77
C GLY A 53 -6.31 50.12 1.08
N THR A 54 -7.04 49.02 1.10
CA THR A 54 -7.11 48.09 -0.04
C THR A 54 -8.51 47.47 -0.04
N THR A 55 -9.30 47.78 -1.06
CA THR A 55 -10.47 47.00 -1.42
C THR A 55 -10.00 45.56 -1.63
N ILE A 56 -10.31 44.66 -0.70
CA ILE A 56 -10.28 43.23 -1.01
C ILE A 56 -11.40 43.09 -2.03
N ALA A 57 -11.03 42.77 -3.28
CA ALA A 57 -12.02 42.34 -4.24
C ALA A 57 -12.72 41.13 -3.59
N ASP A 58 -14.01 41.28 -3.34
CA ASP A 58 -14.90 40.16 -3.06
C ASP A 58 -14.91 39.32 -4.34
N THR A 59 -13.91 38.45 -4.48
CA THR A 59 -13.92 37.40 -5.47
C THR A 59 -14.98 36.44 -4.97
N THR A 60 -16.18 36.57 -5.54
CA THR A 60 -17.14 35.47 -5.61
C THR A 60 -16.33 34.18 -5.77
N PRO A 61 -16.50 33.16 -4.90
CA PRO A 61 -15.76 31.91 -5.06
C PRO A 61 -15.94 31.47 -6.52
N ASP A 62 -14.83 31.22 -7.22
CA ASP A 62 -14.88 30.68 -8.57
C ASP A 62 -15.81 29.48 -8.51
N THR A 63 -16.98 29.58 -9.15
CA THR A 63 -17.94 28.49 -9.18
C THR A 63 -17.26 27.36 -9.95
N VAL A 64 -16.74 26.37 -9.24
CA VAL A 64 -16.20 25.16 -9.86
C VAL A 64 -17.36 24.48 -10.58
N VAL A 65 -17.25 24.36 -11.89
CA VAL A 65 -18.27 23.72 -12.73
C VAL A 65 -17.92 22.24 -12.82
N ILE A 66 -18.66 21.41 -12.10
CA ILE A 66 -18.59 19.96 -12.25
C ILE A 66 -19.33 19.59 -13.54
N PRO A 67 -18.71 18.80 -14.46
CA PRO A 67 -19.40 18.28 -15.63
C PRO A 67 -20.67 17.52 -15.22
N SER A 68 -21.77 17.69 -15.97
CA SER A 68 -23.08 17.16 -15.58
C SER A 68 -23.18 15.63 -15.55
N ASP A 69 -22.25 14.96 -16.21
CA ASP A 69 -22.12 13.51 -16.30
C ASP A 69 -20.98 12.94 -15.43
N ALA A 70 -20.22 13.80 -14.74
CA ALA A 70 -19.20 13.38 -13.80
C ALA A 70 -19.80 12.85 -12.49
N THR A 71 -19.05 11.98 -11.80
CA THR A 71 -19.36 11.57 -10.43
C THR A 71 -18.67 12.52 -9.45
N GLU A 72 -19.43 13.33 -8.73
CA GLU A 72 -18.90 14.15 -7.64
C GLU A 72 -18.54 13.26 -6.45
N LEU A 73 -17.31 13.39 -5.94
CA LEU A 73 -16.79 12.68 -4.77
C LEU A 73 -16.89 13.51 -3.48
N GLY A 74 -17.29 14.79 -3.58
CA GLY A 74 -17.36 15.77 -2.50
C GLY A 74 -16.36 16.91 -2.65
N TYR A 75 -16.62 18.05 -2.01
CA TYR A 75 -15.79 19.27 -2.07
C TYR A 75 -15.46 19.74 -3.50
N SER A 76 -16.38 19.51 -4.45
CA SER A 76 -16.18 19.80 -5.88
C SER A 76 -15.08 18.98 -6.58
N VAL A 77 -14.58 17.93 -5.93
CA VAL A 77 -13.71 16.91 -6.54
C VAL A 77 -14.61 15.91 -7.29
N TYR A 78 -14.20 15.49 -8.48
CA TYR A 78 -15.01 14.60 -9.31
C TYR A 78 -14.17 13.64 -10.16
N VAL A 79 -14.81 12.55 -10.59
CA VAL A 79 -14.31 11.66 -11.65
C VAL A 79 -15.12 11.93 -12.91
N PRO A 80 -14.49 12.33 -14.05
CA PRO A 80 -15.23 12.57 -15.28
C PRO A 80 -15.84 11.27 -15.80
N ALA A 81 -16.88 11.39 -16.63
CA ALA A 81 -17.52 10.24 -17.25
C ALA A 81 -16.52 9.47 -18.14
N GLN A 82 -16.47 8.16 -17.96
CA GLN A 82 -15.68 7.25 -18.77
C GLN A 82 -16.59 6.09 -19.22
N ALA A 83 -16.52 5.71 -20.50
CA ALA A 83 -17.53 4.86 -21.14
C ALA A 83 -17.57 3.41 -20.61
N ASP A 84 -16.42 2.88 -20.24
CA ASP A 84 -16.19 1.52 -19.71
C ASP A 84 -16.14 1.49 -18.18
N LEU A 85 -16.60 2.55 -17.50
CA LEU A 85 -16.54 2.69 -16.06
C LEU A 85 -17.94 2.60 -15.44
N THR A 86 -18.14 1.61 -14.58
CA THR A 86 -19.33 1.53 -13.71
C THR A 86 -19.00 2.06 -12.33
N VAL A 87 -19.97 2.73 -11.71
CA VAL A 87 -19.82 3.35 -10.38
C VAL A 87 -20.84 2.77 -9.42
N GLU A 88 -20.39 2.37 -8.24
CA GLU A 88 -21.20 1.89 -7.13
C GLU A 88 -20.82 2.64 -5.84
N GLY A 89 -21.72 2.63 -4.84
CA GLY A 89 -21.51 3.33 -3.56
C GLY A 89 -21.85 4.82 -3.60
N ASP A 90 -21.69 5.47 -2.44
CA ASP A 90 -21.96 6.90 -2.21
C ASP A 90 -20.86 7.60 -1.39
N ASP A 91 -20.16 6.89 -0.49
CA ASP A 91 -18.86 7.27 0.11
C ASP A 91 -18.35 6.09 0.96
N PRO A 92 -17.27 5.39 0.58
CA PRO A 92 -16.47 5.62 -0.61
C PRO A 92 -17.15 5.10 -1.89
N TYR A 93 -16.69 5.59 -3.04
CA TYR A 93 -17.16 5.16 -4.36
C TYR A 93 -16.29 4.04 -4.92
N THR A 94 -16.90 3.02 -5.51
CA THR A 94 -16.20 1.95 -6.23
C THR A 94 -16.37 2.13 -7.74
N PHE A 95 -15.25 2.36 -8.43
CA PHE A 95 -15.18 2.50 -9.87
C PHE A 95 -14.61 1.22 -10.49
N THR A 96 -15.43 0.48 -11.23
CA THR A 96 -15.03 -0.78 -11.87
C THR A 96 -14.97 -0.60 -13.38
N ASN A 97 -13.83 -0.95 -13.98
CA ASN A 97 -13.68 -0.97 -15.42
C ASN A 97 -14.30 -2.26 -15.96
N THR A 98 -15.28 -2.15 -16.85
CA THR A 98 -16.03 -3.31 -17.36
C THR A 98 -15.25 -4.15 -18.37
N ASP A 99 -14.21 -3.58 -18.97
CA ASP A 99 -13.37 -4.28 -19.95
C ASP A 99 -12.28 -5.10 -19.25
N THR A 100 -11.71 -4.59 -18.16
CA THR A 100 -10.60 -5.25 -17.43
C THR A 100 -11.04 -5.95 -16.14
N GLY A 101 -12.18 -5.56 -15.55
CA GLY A 101 -12.64 -6.04 -14.25
C GLY A 101 -11.90 -5.42 -13.05
N ILE A 102 -11.00 -4.47 -13.30
CA ILE A 102 -10.22 -3.78 -12.25
C ILE A 102 -11.10 -2.78 -11.53
N ALA A 103 -11.00 -2.74 -10.21
CA ALA A 103 -11.76 -1.84 -9.36
C ALA A 103 -10.84 -0.80 -8.70
N THR A 104 -11.34 0.41 -8.51
CA THR A 104 -10.70 1.47 -7.74
C THR A 104 -11.71 2.07 -6.79
N ILE A 105 -11.44 1.98 -5.49
CA ILE A 105 -12.22 2.62 -4.44
C ILE A 105 -11.65 4.02 -4.22
N LEU A 106 -12.50 5.04 -4.16
CA LEU A 106 -12.10 6.44 -3.98
C LEU A 106 -12.91 7.11 -2.88
N GLN A 107 -12.21 7.90 -2.07
CA GLN A 107 -12.79 8.74 -1.02
C GLN A 107 -12.13 10.11 -0.99
N VAL A 108 -12.92 11.16 -0.76
CA VAL A 108 -12.40 12.53 -0.57
C VAL A 108 -12.55 12.94 0.88
N LEU A 109 -11.43 13.34 1.50
CA LEU A 109 -11.37 13.72 2.90
C LEU A 109 -10.84 15.15 3.07
N ASN A 110 -11.43 15.89 3.99
CA ASN A 110 -10.92 17.18 4.45
C ASN A 110 -10.11 16.96 5.74
N ARG A 111 -8.81 17.29 5.70
CA ARG A 111 -7.85 16.99 6.76
C ARG A 111 -7.09 18.22 7.22
N ASN A 112 -6.23 18.04 8.21
CA ASN A 112 -5.35 19.11 8.65
C ASN A 112 -4.29 19.37 7.57
N ALA A 113 -4.13 20.63 7.19
CA ALA A 113 -3.08 21.03 6.26
C ALA A 113 -1.69 20.61 6.77
N GLY A 114 -0.87 20.04 5.87
CA GLY A 114 0.50 19.61 6.17
C GLY A 114 0.62 18.28 6.94
N GLU A 115 -0.46 17.51 7.08
CA GLU A 115 -0.42 16.14 7.61
C GLU A 115 0.52 15.25 6.77
N ASP A 116 1.21 14.31 7.41
CA ASP A 116 2.08 13.35 6.74
C ASP A 116 1.22 12.38 5.90
N PRO A 117 1.41 12.28 4.57
CA PRO A 117 0.63 11.37 3.73
C PRO A 117 0.79 9.90 4.15
N ASN A 118 1.88 9.52 4.81
CA ASN A 118 2.04 8.16 5.36
C ASN A 118 1.03 7.86 6.49
N ALA A 119 0.61 8.87 7.25
CA ALA A 119 -0.40 8.70 8.29
C ALA A 119 -1.76 8.33 7.68
N LEU A 120 -2.13 8.98 6.57
CA LEU A 120 -3.36 8.66 5.83
C LEU A 120 -3.31 7.28 5.20
N LEU A 121 -2.16 6.90 4.61
CA LEU A 121 -1.95 5.56 4.07
C LEU A 121 -2.13 4.50 5.16
N GLN A 122 -1.53 4.71 6.34
CA GLN A 122 -1.66 3.79 7.47
C GLN A 122 -3.11 3.71 7.97
N GLU A 123 -3.80 4.84 8.10
CA GLU A 123 -5.18 4.90 8.57
C GLU A 123 -6.13 4.10 7.65
N TYR A 124 -5.95 4.19 6.33
CA TYR A 124 -6.74 3.38 5.40
C TYR A 124 -6.34 1.89 5.45
N ILE A 125 -5.05 1.58 5.55
CA ILE A 125 -4.57 0.19 5.68
C ILE A 125 -5.15 -0.47 6.93
N ASP A 126 -5.20 0.25 8.05
CA ASP A 126 -5.72 -0.24 9.32
C ASP A 126 -7.20 -0.70 9.24
N THR A 127 -7.98 -0.27 8.24
CA THR A 127 -9.38 -0.69 8.10
C THR A 127 -9.54 -2.08 7.51
N PHE A 128 -8.64 -2.50 6.62
CA PHE A 128 -8.80 -3.77 5.89
C PHE A 128 -7.67 -4.78 6.12
N ASP A 129 -6.57 -4.37 6.75
CA ASP A 129 -5.42 -5.25 6.99
C ASP A 129 -5.82 -6.53 7.75
N GLY A 130 -6.80 -6.42 8.66
CA GLY A 130 -7.33 -7.54 9.43
C GLY A 130 -8.29 -8.47 8.68
N ASP A 131 -8.78 -8.10 7.50
CA ASP A 131 -9.79 -8.87 6.75
C ASP A 131 -9.19 -10.04 5.97
N TYR A 132 -7.89 -9.99 5.72
CA TYR A 132 -7.15 -11.03 5.03
C TYR A 132 -6.30 -11.82 6.01
N PRO A 133 -6.11 -13.13 5.80
CA PRO A 133 -5.29 -13.95 6.70
C PRO A 133 -3.79 -13.74 6.51
N LEU A 134 -3.39 -13.09 5.40
CA LEU A 134 -2.01 -12.75 5.06
C LEU A 134 -1.99 -11.63 4.02
N ILE A 135 -1.18 -10.60 4.29
CA ILE A 135 -0.91 -9.50 3.36
C ILE A 135 0.60 -9.21 3.35
N ALA A 136 1.12 -8.80 2.20
CA ALA A 136 2.44 -8.20 2.06
C ALA A 136 2.32 -6.75 1.59
N TYR A 137 3.18 -5.87 2.10
CA TYR A 137 3.22 -4.46 1.74
C TYR A 137 4.59 -4.03 1.22
N THR A 138 4.58 -3.11 0.27
CA THR A 138 5.75 -2.26 0.02
C THR A 138 5.86 -1.16 1.07
N ALA A 139 7.09 -0.69 1.31
CA ALA A 139 7.29 0.62 1.92
C ALA A 139 6.77 1.71 0.99
N SER A 140 6.23 2.75 1.60
CA SER A 140 5.60 3.85 0.88
C SER A 140 6.58 4.56 -0.05
N GLU A 141 6.10 4.88 -1.23
CA GLU A 141 6.74 5.80 -2.15
C GLU A 141 6.09 7.17 -1.94
N VAL A 142 6.90 8.17 -1.62
CA VAL A 142 6.41 9.54 -1.44
C VAL A 142 7.05 10.44 -2.48
N PHE A 143 6.21 11.13 -3.24
CA PHE A 143 6.63 12.00 -4.32
C PHE A 143 6.64 13.46 -3.86
N GLU A 144 7.51 14.24 -4.49
CA GLU A 144 7.57 15.69 -4.26
C GLU A 144 6.33 16.39 -4.86
N PRO A 145 5.95 17.57 -4.32
CA PRO A 145 4.89 18.37 -4.91
C PRO A 145 5.13 18.65 -6.40
N GLY A 146 4.07 18.61 -7.20
CA GLY A 146 4.19 18.80 -8.66
C GLY A 146 4.49 17.53 -9.46
N HIS A 147 4.71 16.38 -8.82
CA HIS A 147 4.90 15.09 -9.52
C HIS A 147 3.74 14.77 -10.47
N LEU A 148 2.51 15.06 -10.05
CA LEU A 148 1.29 14.87 -10.86
C LEU A 148 0.98 16.06 -11.78
N GLY A 149 1.90 17.02 -11.95
CA GLY A 149 1.72 18.22 -12.76
C GLY A 149 1.09 19.41 -12.03
N PHE A 150 0.70 19.26 -10.77
CA PHE A 150 0.11 20.33 -9.95
C PHE A 150 0.99 20.60 -8.72
N ALA A 151 1.51 21.83 -8.61
CA ALA A 151 2.47 22.19 -7.57
C ALA A 151 1.89 22.17 -6.14
N ASN A 152 0.56 22.31 -6.02
CA ASN A 152 -0.14 22.28 -4.73
C ASN A 152 -0.58 20.88 -4.30
N VAL A 153 -0.32 19.84 -5.10
CA VAL A 153 -0.67 18.45 -4.74
C VAL A 153 0.57 17.59 -4.60
N ARG A 154 0.47 16.63 -3.69
CA ARG A 154 1.49 15.61 -3.41
C ARG A 154 0.87 14.22 -3.51
N LEU A 155 1.68 13.24 -3.92
CA LEU A 155 1.29 11.83 -3.98
C LEU A 155 2.12 11.01 -2.99
N ALA A 156 1.48 10.07 -2.31
CA ALA A 156 2.15 8.92 -1.72
C ALA A 156 1.40 7.64 -2.08
N ARG A 157 2.09 6.51 -2.21
CA ARG A 157 1.45 5.20 -2.41
C ARG A 157 2.14 4.07 -1.68
N VAL A 158 1.40 3.02 -1.41
CA VAL A 158 1.84 1.72 -0.93
C VAL A 158 1.20 0.67 -1.82
N SER A 159 1.99 -0.28 -2.30
CA SER A 159 1.50 -1.47 -2.99
C SER A 159 1.36 -2.62 -2.00
N TYR A 160 0.44 -3.52 -2.29
CA TYR A 160 0.20 -4.69 -1.46
C TYR A 160 -0.07 -5.93 -2.29
N GLU A 161 0.04 -7.10 -1.66
CA GLU A 161 -0.46 -8.36 -2.18
C GLU A 161 -1.31 -9.09 -1.15
N LEU A 162 -2.52 -9.43 -1.56
CA LEU A 162 -3.53 -10.10 -0.74
C LEU A 162 -3.55 -11.59 -1.04
N TYR A 163 -3.48 -12.39 0.01
CA TYR A 163 -3.69 -13.82 -0.08
C TYR A 163 -5.12 -14.16 -0.51
N GLN A 164 -5.25 -15.08 -1.47
CA GLN A 164 -6.52 -15.70 -1.83
C GLN A 164 -6.63 -17.13 -1.27
N ALA A 165 -7.67 -17.41 -0.48
CA ALA A 165 -7.88 -18.73 0.11
C ALA A 165 -8.26 -19.80 -0.94
N ASP A 166 -8.97 -19.39 -1.99
CA ASP A 166 -9.28 -20.24 -3.13
C ASP A 166 -8.01 -20.41 -3.99
N GLN A 167 -7.36 -21.56 -3.88
CA GLN A 167 -6.14 -21.91 -4.61
C GLN A 167 -6.34 -21.98 -6.15
N SER A 168 -7.57 -21.91 -6.64
CA SER A 168 -7.84 -21.78 -8.08
C SER A 168 -7.72 -20.33 -8.59
N GLN A 169 -7.65 -19.37 -7.66
CA GLN A 169 -7.45 -17.95 -7.93
C GLN A 169 -6.05 -17.53 -7.52
N SER A 170 -5.43 -16.68 -8.33
CA SER A 170 -4.16 -16.05 -7.98
C SER A 170 -4.35 -15.04 -6.84
N ASN A 171 -3.29 -14.78 -6.08
CA ASN A 171 -3.25 -13.64 -5.18
C ASN A 171 -3.59 -12.34 -5.91
N VAL A 172 -4.10 -11.37 -5.15
CA VAL A 172 -4.52 -10.08 -5.69
C VAL A 172 -3.49 -9.04 -5.31
N GLY A 173 -2.78 -8.52 -6.31
CA GLY A 173 -2.01 -7.30 -6.18
C GLY A 173 -2.92 -6.08 -6.08
N GLY A 174 -2.43 -5.01 -5.46
CA GLY A 174 -3.12 -3.74 -5.43
C GLY A 174 -2.24 -2.61 -4.92
N ALA A 175 -2.82 -1.42 -4.82
CA ALA A 175 -2.14 -0.26 -4.25
C ALA A 175 -3.12 0.72 -3.60
N VAL A 176 -2.75 1.17 -2.41
CA VAL A 176 -3.35 2.33 -1.74
C VAL A 176 -2.53 3.55 -2.10
N TYR A 177 -3.18 4.63 -2.51
CA TYR A 177 -2.53 5.90 -2.77
C TYR A 177 -3.30 7.05 -2.12
N VAL A 178 -2.57 8.11 -1.81
CA VAL A 178 -3.14 9.36 -1.30
C VAL A 178 -2.63 10.52 -2.13
N VAL A 179 -3.57 11.35 -2.62
CA VAL A 179 -3.27 12.62 -3.27
C VAL A 179 -3.71 13.73 -2.33
N VAL A 180 -2.76 14.50 -1.80
CA VAL A 180 -3.02 15.50 -0.76
C VAL A 180 -2.71 16.88 -1.30
N ARG A 181 -3.65 17.82 -1.14
CA ARG A 181 -3.49 19.23 -1.45
C ARG A 181 -2.92 19.99 -0.25
N ASP A 182 -2.25 21.10 -0.50
CA ASP A 182 -1.54 21.91 0.51
C ASP A 182 -2.42 22.45 1.63
N ASP A 183 -3.73 22.58 1.42
CA ASP A 183 -4.72 22.98 2.42
C ASP A 183 -5.42 21.82 3.14
N GLY A 184 -5.00 20.57 2.89
CA GLY A 184 -5.51 19.37 3.58
C GLY A 184 -6.66 18.66 2.88
N LEU A 185 -7.17 19.16 1.75
CA LEU A 185 -8.09 18.37 0.92
C LEU A 185 -7.35 17.19 0.30
N SER A 186 -7.92 15.98 0.39
CA SER A 186 -7.22 14.76 -0.02
C SER A 186 -8.15 13.77 -0.72
N ILE A 187 -7.57 13.00 -1.66
CA ILE A 187 -8.16 11.78 -2.22
C ILE A 187 -7.40 10.60 -1.62
N VAL A 188 -8.12 9.65 -1.04
CA VAL A 188 -7.61 8.30 -0.73
C VAL A 188 -8.15 7.37 -1.81
N GLY A 189 -7.28 6.59 -2.42
CA GLY A 189 -7.63 5.63 -3.45
C GLY A 189 -7.04 4.26 -3.19
N ASP A 190 -7.76 3.21 -3.57
CA ASP A 190 -7.34 1.81 -3.42
C ASP A 190 -7.70 1.02 -4.68
N VAL A 191 -6.69 0.46 -5.32
CA VAL A 191 -6.82 -0.21 -6.62
C VAL A 191 -6.67 -1.72 -6.45
N TYR A 192 -7.67 -2.47 -6.89
CA TYR A 192 -7.70 -3.94 -6.94
C TYR A 192 -7.32 -4.41 -8.33
N GLY A 193 -6.06 -4.80 -8.49
CA GLY A 193 -5.48 -5.17 -9.77
C GLY A 193 -3.96 -5.02 -9.74
N PRO A 194 -3.25 -5.46 -10.79
CA PRO A 194 -1.81 -5.23 -10.90
C PRO A 194 -1.48 -3.76 -10.60
N PRO A 195 -0.40 -3.43 -9.86
CA PRO A 195 -0.13 -2.07 -9.38
C PRO A 195 0.11 -1.03 -10.49
N GLU A 196 0.29 -1.47 -11.75
CA GLU A 196 0.33 -0.64 -12.95
C GLU A 196 -1.05 -0.37 -13.59
N ASP A 197 -2.07 -1.12 -13.21
CA ASP A 197 -3.40 -1.03 -13.79
C ASP A 197 -4.35 -0.34 -12.83
N THR A 198 -5.15 0.59 -13.35
CA THR A 198 -6.25 1.25 -12.61
C THR A 198 -7.53 1.13 -13.42
N SER A 199 -8.69 1.22 -12.76
CA SER A 199 -9.97 1.26 -13.47
C SER A 199 -10.15 2.55 -14.28
N LEU A 200 -9.45 3.63 -13.88
CA LEU A 200 -9.48 4.94 -14.50
C LEU A 200 -8.47 5.04 -15.63
N SER A 201 -8.87 5.59 -16.78
CA SER A 201 -7.89 5.95 -17.82
C SER A 201 -6.92 7.03 -17.32
N ASP A 202 -5.73 7.12 -17.92
CA ASP A 202 -4.75 8.19 -17.62
C ASP A 202 -5.35 9.60 -17.70
N GLU A 203 -6.26 9.82 -18.64
CA GLU A 203 -6.96 11.10 -18.83
C GLU A 203 -7.96 11.34 -17.68
N THR A 204 -8.77 10.33 -17.36
CA THR A 204 -9.74 10.34 -16.24
C THR A 204 -9.04 10.61 -14.91
N TYR A 205 -7.95 9.89 -14.63
CA TYR A 205 -7.16 10.08 -13.40
C TYR A 205 -6.56 11.48 -13.32
N ARG A 206 -5.99 11.99 -14.43
CA ARG A 206 -5.41 13.33 -14.48
C ARG A 206 -6.46 14.41 -14.25
N GLU A 207 -7.64 14.28 -14.83
CA GLU A 207 -8.73 15.23 -14.63
C GLU A 207 -9.28 15.17 -13.20
N MET A 208 -9.38 13.99 -12.60
CA MET A 208 -9.71 13.85 -11.18
C MET A 208 -8.72 14.60 -10.29
N VAL A 209 -7.41 14.42 -10.50
CA VAL A 209 -6.38 15.15 -9.76
C VAL A 209 -6.44 16.67 -10.05
N ALA A 210 -6.77 17.06 -11.28
CA ALA A 210 -6.98 18.46 -11.63
C ALA A 210 -8.17 19.07 -10.87
N SER A 211 -9.27 18.31 -10.71
CA SER A 211 -10.44 18.75 -9.94
C SER A 211 -10.07 18.98 -8.47
N LEU A 212 -9.27 18.08 -7.87
CA LEU A 212 -8.73 18.27 -6.52
C LEU A 212 -7.89 19.53 -6.43
N SER A 213 -6.94 19.73 -7.35
CA SER A 213 -6.05 20.91 -7.35
C SER A 213 -6.81 22.23 -7.43
N ASN A 214 -7.92 22.27 -8.18
CA ASN A 214 -8.71 23.47 -8.45
C ASN A 214 -9.98 23.61 -7.58
N ALA A 215 -10.31 22.63 -6.74
CA ALA A 215 -11.47 22.69 -5.86
C ALA A 215 -11.41 23.92 -4.92
N PRO A 216 -12.55 24.40 -4.39
CA PRO A 216 -12.53 25.48 -3.41
C PRO A 216 -11.62 25.16 -2.23
N SER A 217 -10.97 26.18 -1.69
CA SER A 217 -10.08 25.99 -0.53
C SER A 217 -10.89 25.50 0.69
N VAL A 218 -10.34 24.52 1.41
CA VAL A 218 -10.94 23.96 2.63
C VAL A 218 -10.29 24.47 3.92
N GLY A 219 -9.23 25.27 3.81
CA GLY A 219 -8.48 25.80 4.92
C GLY A 219 -7.24 26.59 4.49
N ASP A 220 -6.43 27.01 5.45
CA ASP A 220 -5.16 27.66 5.16
C ASP A 220 -4.14 26.63 4.65
N ALA A 221 -3.46 26.96 3.55
CA ALA A 221 -2.38 26.12 3.02
C ALA A 221 -1.21 26.01 4.00
N ALA A 222 -0.65 24.81 4.12
CA ALA A 222 0.55 24.52 4.88
C ALA A 222 1.72 24.15 3.96
N PRO A 223 2.96 24.50 4.34
CA PRO A 223 4.13 24.05 3.60
C PRO A 223 4.29 22.54 3.70
N TRP A 224 4.74 21.93 2.61
CA TRP A 224 5.11 20.53 2.58
C TRP A 224 6.44 20.27 3.29
N PHE A 225 6.48 19.21 4.08
CA PHE A 225 7.72 18.66 4.64
C PHE A 225 8.07 17.35 3.93
N PRO A 226 9.35 17.10 3.62
CA PRO A 226 9.78 15.80 3.10
C PRO A 226 9.34 14.70 4.06
N ALA A 227 8.58 13.75 3.54
CA ALA A 227 8.13 12.58 4.30
C ALA A 227 9.06 11.44 3.93
N SER A 228 9.56 10.73 4.94
CA SER A 228 10.41 9.57 4.68
C SER A 228 9.54 8.38 4.26
N PRO A 229 10.03 7.52 3.36
CA PRO A 229 9.41 6.22 3.11
C PRO A 229 9.18 5.47 4.42
N MET A 230 8.01 4.84 4.55
CA MET A 230 7.60 4.09 5.72
C MET A 230 7.06 2.72 5.29
N LEU A 231 7.50 1.65 5.93
CA LEU A 231 6.80 0.37 5.80
C LEU A 231 5.54 0.42 6.66
N PRO A 232 4.34 0.15 6.10
CA PRO A 232 3.12 0.07 6.89
C PRO A 232 3.27 -0.87 8.06
N THR A 233 2.70 -0.48 9.19
CA THR A 233 2.46 -1.41 10.29
C THR A 233 1.31 -2.31 9.88
N SER A 234 1.45 -3.61 10.15
CA SER A 234 0.42 -4.61 9.86
C SER A 234 0.20 -5.48 11.08
N VAL A 235 -1.01 -6.00 11.24
CA VAL A 235 -1.39 -7.02 12.22
C VAL A 235 -0.75 -8.38 11.90
N HIS A 236 -0.29 -8.57 10.67
CA HIS A 236 0.36 -9.79 10.20
C HIS A 236 1.81 -9.89 10.66
N ALA A 237 2.23 -11.12 10.98
CA ALA A 237 3.60 -11.38 11.40
C ALA A 237 4.59 -11.11 10.26
N SER A 238 5.67 -10.41 10.55
CA SER A 238 6.76 -10.18 9.60
C SER A 238 8.13 -10.12 10.28
N VAL A 239 9.17 -10.48 9.54
CA VAL A 239 10.55 -10.54 10.06
C VAL A 239 11.51 -9.71 9.20
N PRO A 240 12.53 -9.10 9.82
CA PRO A 240 13.50 -8.30 9.07
C PRO A 240 14.37 -9.23 8.22
N LEU A 241 14.65 -8.79 6.99
CA LEU A 241 15.56 -9.49 6.09
C LEU A 241 17.02 -9.30 6.55
N PRO A 242 17.90 -10.30 6.35
CA PRO A 242 19.31 -10.24 6.76
C PRO A 242 20.19 -9.37 5.84
N PHE A 243 19.58 -8.62 4.92
CA PHE A 243 20.25 -7.71 4.00
C PHE A 243 19.56 -6.34 4.00
N PRO A 244 20.27 -5.24 3.68
CA PRO A 244 19.72 -3.88 3.76
C PRO A 244 18.50 -3.70 2.85
N THR A 245 17.35 -3.39 3.46
CA THR A 245 16.10 -3.05 2.76
C THR A 245 15.12 -2.41 3.74
N LEU A 246 14.18 -1.60 3.23
CA LEU A 246 13.02 -1.10 3.97
C LEU A 246 11.87 -2.13 4.03
N ARG A 247 12.03 -3.30 3.41
CA ARG A 247 11.03 -4.37 3.39
C ARG A 247 11.20 -5.36 4.56
N ARG A 248 10.18 -6.17 4.77
CA ARG A 248 10.17 -7.31 5.71
C ARG A 248 9.56 -8.51 5.01
N LEU A 249 10.01 -9.71 5.38
CA LEU A 249 9.38 -10.94 4.95
C LEU A 249 8.08 -11.10 5.72
N SER A 250 6.93 -11.05 5.04
CA SER A 250 5.65 -11.45 5.61
C SER A 250 5.67 -12.95 5.91
N LEU A 251 5.13 -13.36 7.06
CA LEU A 251 5.07 -14.77 7.45
C LEU A 251 3.64 -15.27 7.32
N ALA A 252 3.44 -16.26 6.47
CA ALA A 252 2.19 -17.00 6.43
C ALA A 252 1.91 -17.67 7.78
N PRO A 253 0.63 -17.82 8.20
CA PRO A 253 0.28 -18.46 9.45
C PRO A 253 0.95 -19.84 9.62
N GLY A 254 1.64 -20.03 10.75
CA GLY A 254 2.35 -21.27 11.08
C GLY A 254 3.79 -21.36 10.56
N TYR A 255 4.27 -20.40 9.76
CA TYR A 255 5.68 -20.28 9.42
C TYR A 255 6.44 -19.50 10.50
N GLU A 256 7.61 -20.01 10.87
CA GLU A 256 8.53 -19.37 11.80
C GLU A 256 9.94 -19.32 11.19
N VAL A 257 10.79 -18.43 11.70
CA VAL A 257 12.21 -18.36 11.28
C VAL A 257 12.94 -19.60 11.79
N ALA A 258 13.36 -20.47 10.86
CA ALA A 258 14.11 -21.67 11.14
C ALA A 258 15.62 -21.41 11.18
N ASP A 259 16.12 -20.53 10.31
CA ASP A 259 17.51 -20.08 10.31
C ASP A 259 17.61 -18.65 9.75
N GLN A 260 18.58 -17.88 10.25
CA GLN A 260 18.93 -16.58 9.70
C GLN A 260 20.44 -16.38 9.85
N SER A 261 21.17 -16.49 8.74
CA SER A 261 22.62 -16.48 8.74
C SER A 261 23.17 -15.82 7.46
N GLY A 262 24.19 -14.98 7.62
CA GLY A 262 24.79 -14.26 6.48
C GLY A 262 23.77 -13.42 5.71
N SER A 263 23.61 -13.71 4.43
CA SER A 263 22.62 -13.07 3.54
C SER A 263 21.38 -13.94 3.31
N THR A 264 21.17 -14.97 4.14
CA THR A 264 20.12 -15.97 4.01
C THR A 264 19.16 -15.95 5.20
N ILE A 265 17.88 -16.09 4.92
CA ILE A 265 16.83 -16.39 5.91
C ILE A 265 16.03 -17.59 5.41
N THR A 266 15.72 -18.50 6.32
CA THR A 266 14.85 -19.66 6.06
C THR A 266 13.69 -19.64 7.04
N VAL A 267 12.48 -19.76 6.51
CA VAL A 267 11.25 -19.92 7.29
C VAL A 267 10.65 -21.29 7.05
N SER A 268 9.99 -21.86 8.04
CA SER A 268 9.39 -23.19 7.95
C SER A 268 8.18 -23.34 8.87
N ASN A 269 7.23 -24.18 8.45
CA ASN A 269 6.12 -24.67 9.26
C ASN A 269 6.33 -26.13 9.72
N GLY A 270 7.54 -26.69 9.52
CA GLY A 270 7.91 -28.08 9.82
C GLY A 270 7.73 -29.06 8.65
N SER A 271 6.79 -28.80 7.73
CA SER A 271 6.57 -29.61 6.52
C SER A 271 7.17 -28.95 5.29
N ASP A 272 6.94 -27.65 5.17
CA ASP A 272 7.43 -26.80 4.09
C ASP A 272 8.48 -25.83 4.62
N SER A 273 9.35 -25.39 3.72
CA SER A 273 10.31 -24.32 4.01
C SER A 273 10.49 -23.40 2.83
N LEU A 274 10.67 -22.12 3.10
CA LEU A 274 11.03 -21.12 2.11
C LEU A 274 12.31 -20.43 2.56
N SER A 275 13.35 -20.47 1.73
CA SER A 275 14.59 -19.73 2.00
C SER A 275 14.79 -18.61 1.00
N PHE A 276 15.31 -17.49 1.47
CA PHE A 276 15.69 -16.33 0.66
C PHE A 276 17.16 -16.06 0.86
N THR A 277 17.90 -15.92 -0.23
CA THR A 277 19.33 -15.60 -0.20
C THR A 277 19.60 -14.43 -1.12
N ARG A 278 20.20 -13.36 -0.58
CA ARG A 278 20.77 -12.30 -1.42
C ARG A 278 22.16 -12.70 -1.90
N LEU A 279 22.37 -12.54 -3.20
CA LEU A 279 23.63 -12.74 -3.90
C LEU A 279 24.08 -11.44 -4.55
N ASP A 280 25.38 -11.16 -4.50
CA ASP A 280 25.99 -9.96 -5.09
C ASP A 280 27.02 -10.35 -6.17
N ASN A 281 27.44 -9.38 -6.98
CA ASN A 281 28.41 -9.52 -8.08
C ASN A 281 27.93 -10.41 -9.24
N LEU A 282 26.64 -10.31 -9.59
CA LEU A 282 26.01 -11.05 -10.68
C LEU A 282 25.68 -10.11 -11.83
N VAL A 283 26.39 -10.25 -12.95
CA VAL A 283 26.29 -9.31 -14.08
C VAL A 283 25.14 -9.68 -15.02
N THR A 284 24.86 -10.98 -15.18
CA THR A 284 23.83 -11.47 -16.10
C THR A 284 22.80 -12.36 -15.40
N ILE A 285 21.63 -12.52 -16.03
CA ILE A 285 20.60 -13.44 -15.55
C ILE A 285 21.08 -14.90 -15.58
N ASP A 286 21.98 -15.25 -16.51
CA ASP A 286 22.60 -16.58 -16.58
C ASP A 286 23.54 -16.82 -15.38
N ASP A 287 24.30 -15.80 -14.97
CA ASP A 287 25.11 -15.87 -13.75
C ASP A 287 24.22 -16.08 -12.51
N ALA A 288 23.09 -15.37 -12.46
CA ALA A 288 22.14 -15.42 -11.37
C ALA A 288 21.43 -16.79 -11.27
N THR A 289 20.95 -17.34 -12.39
CA THR A 289 20.36 -18.68 -12.43
C THR A 289 21.38 -19.77 -12.09
N ALA A 290 22.61 -19.67 -12.60
CA ALA A 290 23.68 -20.59 -12.22
C ALA A 290 24.04 -20.49 -10.72
N ALA A 291 24.00 -19.29 -10.14
CA ALA A 291 24.19 -19.09 -8.71
C ALA A 291 23.02 -19.61 -7.88
N ALA A 292 21.78 -19.50 -8.39
CA ALA A 292 20.60 -20.07 -7.77
C ALA A 292 20.67 -21.60 -7.67
N VAL A 293 21.13 -22.27 -8.73
CA VAL A 293 21.38 -23.73 -8.70
C VAL A 293 22.42 -24.09 -7.65
N ARG A 294 23.56 -23.39 -7.61
CA ARG A 294 24.59 -23.63 -6.57
C ARG A 294 24.05 -23.40 -5.15
N THR A 295 23.21 -22.38 -4.97
CA THR A 295 22.57 -22.08 -3.69
C THR A 295 21.66 -23.22 -3.27
N LEU A 296 20.82 -23.73 -4.19
CA LEU A 296 19.97 -24.89 -3.98
C LEU A 296 20.77 -26.15 -3.61
N GLU A 297 21.84 -26.45 -4.35
CA GLU A 297 22.69 -27.62 -4.12
C GLU A 297 23.52 -27.53 -2.83
N SER A 298 23.89 -26.33 -2.39
CA SER A 298 24.73 -26.14 -1.20
C SER A 298 24.06 -26.54 0.11
N GLY A 299 22.73 -26.57 0.14
CA GLY A 299 21.96 -26.88 1.33
C GLY A 299 21.23 -28.22 1.31
N ARG A 300 21.18 -28.93 0.17
CA ARG A 300 20.21 -30.03 -0.02
C ARG A 300 20.70 -31.14 -0.98
N PRO A 301 20.29 -32.41 -0.79
CA PRO A 301 20.50 -33.47 -1.78
C PRO A 301 19.51 -33.32 -2.94
N VAL A 302 19.92 -32.56 -3.96
CA VAL A 302 19.14 -32.36 -5.20
C VAL A 302 19.27 -33.58 -6.09
N GLY A 303 18.13 -34.13 -6.52
CA GLY A 303 18.06 -35.23 -7.49
C GLY A 303 17.94 -34.73 -8.92
N ALA A 304 17.13 -33.69 -9.15
CA ALA A 304 16.97 -33.05 -10.46
C ALA A 304 16.48 -31.60 -10.31
N THR A 305 16.84 -30.77 -11.29
CA THR A 305 16.32 -29.41 -11.47
C THR A 305 15.92 -29.25 -12.93
N ASP A 306 14.71 -28.75 -13.16
CA ASP A 306 14.22 -28.44 -14.50
C ASP A 306 15.02 -27.27 -15.11
N ALA A 307 14.86 -27.07 -16.42
CA ALA A 307 15.35 -25.84 -17.04
C ALA A 307 14.61 -24.63 -16.47
N PHE A 308 15.36 -23.55 -16.23
CA PHE A 308 14.75 -22.27 -15.85
C PHE A 308 13.88 -21.74 -16.98
N VAL A 309 12.67 -21.33 -16.63
CA VAL A 309 11.73 -20.63 -17.51
C VAL A 309 11.55 -19.21 -17.00
N ALA A 310 11.35 -18.26 -17.92
CA ALA A 310 11.04 -16.89 -17.56
C ALA A 310 9.66 -16.84 -16.90
N ASP A 311 9.59 -16.16 -15.75
CA ASP A 311 8.34 -15.88 -15.07
C ASP A 311 7.85 -14.49 -15.52
N ASN A 312 7.04 -14.51 -16.59
CA ASN A 312 6.64 -13.29 -17.30
C ASN A 312 5.46 -12.63 -16.58
N GLY A 313 5.77 -11.80 -15.59
CA GLY A 313 4.78 -10.97 -14.88
C GLY A 313 5.41 -9.95 -13.93
N GLN A 314 6.72 -9.71 -14.02
CA GLN A 314 7.48 -8.93 -13.06
C GLN A 314 8.30 -7.84 -13.76
N THR A 315 8.51 -6.71 -13.09
CA THR A 315 9.30 -5.58 -13.61
C THR A 315 10.78 -5.95 -13.81
N LEU A 316 11.30 -6.87 -12.98
CA LEU A 316 12.66 -7.39 -13.07
C LEU A 316 12.68 -8.79 -13.69
N PRO A 317 13.75 -9.14 -14.43
CA PRO A 317 13.94 -10.50 -14.93
C PRO A 317 13.83 -11.53 -13.81
N THR A 318 12.78 -12.33 -13.89
CA THR A 318 12.49 -13.41 -12.94
C THR A 318 12.53 -14.74 -13.67
N MET A 319 13.25 -15.70 -13.12
CA MET A 319 13.34 -17.05 -13.66
C MET A 319 12.93 -18.05 -12.59
N ARG A 320 12.22 -19.10 -12.99
CA ARG A 320 11.76 -20.18 -12.12
C ARG A 320 12.18 -21.53 -12.67
N ALA A 321 12.55 -22.45 -11.79
CA ALA A 321 12.64 -23.88 -12.10
C ALA A 321 11.96 -24.71 -11.01
N ASN A 322 11.43 -25.87 -11.38
CA ASN A 322 11.08 -26.89 -10.39
C ASN A 322 12.32 -27.72 -10.06
N TRP A 323 12.33 -28.28 -8.86
CA TRP A 323 13.36 -29.23 -8.48
C TRP A 323 12.77 -30.36 -7.64
N SER A 324 13.51 -31.46 -7.59
CA SER A 324 13.20 -32.60 -6.73
C SER A 324 14.47 -33.13 -6.08
N GLY A 325 14.32 -33.74 -4.91
CA GLY A 325 15.41 -34.27 -4.13
C GLY A 325 14.96 -35.24 -3.06
N THR A 326 15.84 -35.49 -2.11
CA THR A 326 15.56 -36.35 -0.96
C THR A 326 16.16 -35.70 0.27
N ASP A 327 15.38 -35.55 1.33
CA ASP A 327 15.86 -35.00 2.57
C ASP A 327 16.73 -36.03 3.34
N SER A 328 17.41 -35.57 4.38
CA SER A 328 18.34 -36.36 5.21
C SER A 328 17.70 -37.58 5.89
N ASP A 329 16.38 -37.57 6.09
CA ASP A 329 15.58 -38.68 6.62
C ASP A 329 15.08 -39.66 5.54
N GLY A 330 15.44 -39.43 4.27
CA GLY A 330 15.06 -40.27 3.14
C GLY A 330 13.72 -39.93 2.50
N VAL A 331 13.03 -38.88 2.96
CA VAL A 331 11.75 -38.45 2.39
C VAL A 331 11.99 -37.70 1.08
N ALA A 332 11.23 -38.05 0.04
CA ALA A 332 11.26 -37.33 -1.23
C ALA A 332 10.71 -35.91 -1.04
N VAL A 333 11.40 -34.93 -1.59
CA VAL A 333 10.99 -33.52 -1.54
C VAL A 333 10.93 -32.95 -2.95
N THR A 334 10.01 -32.03 -3.15
CA THR A 334 9.90 -31.23 -4.37
C THR A 334 9.92 -29.77 -4.01
N GLY A 335 10.07 -28.90 -5.00
CA GLY A 335 10.01 -27.48 -4.74
C GLY A 335 10.26 -26.66 -5.96
N ASN A 336 10.44 -25.37 -5.69
CA ASN A 336 10.71 -24.38 -6.69
C ASN A 336 11.92 -23.56 -6.27
N VAL A 337 12.70 -23.18 -7.27
CA VAL A 337 13.73 -22.15 -7.15
C VAL A 337 13.34 -21.00 -8.05
N TRP A 338 13.26 -19.82 -7.48
CA TRP A 338 13.08 -18.58 -8.19
C TRP A 338 14.32 -17.72 -8.02
N VAL A 339 14.61 -16.93 -9.05
CA VAL A 339 15.62 -15.90 -9.01
C VAL A 339 15.08 -14.64 -9.63
N VAL A 340 15.19 -13.54 -8.91
CA VAL A 340 14.98 -12.19 -9.43
C VAL A 340 16.33 -11.47 -9.49
N HIS A 341 16.65 -10.89 -10.64
CA HIS A 341 17.96 -10.29 -10.91
C HIS A 341 17.84 -8.79 -11.20
N ASP A 342 18.62 -7.99 -10.49
CA ASP A 342 18.86 -6.59 -10.80
C ASP A 342 20.27 -6.43 -11.39
N ALA A 343 20.33 -6.34 -12.72
CA ALA A 343 21.57 -6.16 -13.46
C ALA A 343 22.24 -4.79 -13.21
N ALA A 344 21.46 -3.75 -12.90
CA ALA A 344 22.01 -2.42 -12.65
C ALA A 344 22.80 -2.38 -11.33
N ARG A 345 22.32 -3.14 -10.33
CA ARG A 345 22.97 -3.26 -9.02
C ARG A 345 23.92 -4.44 -8.90
N GLY A 346 23.89 -5.37 -9.87
CA GLY A 346 24.69 -6.58 -9.85
C GLY A 346 24.27 -7.54 -8.74
N THR A 347 22.99 -7.55 -8.37
CA THR A 347 22.44 -8.30 -7.24
C THR A 347 21.32 -9.23 -7.68
N ALA A 348 21.14 -10.35 -7.00
CA ALA A 348 19.98 -11.22 -7.16
C ALA A 348 19.44 -11.68 -5.82
N ILE A 349 18.13 -11.94 -5.77
CA ILE A 349 17.51 -12.67 -4.67
C ILE A 349 17.09 -14.03 -5.21
N VAL A 350 17.54 -15.08 -4.51
CA VAL A 350 17.16 -16.45 -4.78
C VAL A 350 16.19 -16.90 -3.69
N ALA A 351 15.00 -17.33 -4.11
CA ALA A 351 14.02 -17.94 -3.23
C ALA A 351 13.92 -19.43 -3.53
N ILE A 352 13.94 -20.28 -2.51
CA ILE A 352 13.82 -21.73 -2.66
C ILE A 352 12.69 -22.20 -1.76
N ALA A 353 11.58 -22.60 -2.37
CA ALA A 353 10.55 -23.36 -1.68
C ALA A 353 10.90 -24.85 -1.69
N THR A 354 10.62 -25.50 -0.58
CA THR A 354 10.70 -26.95 -0.43
C THR A 354 9.41 -27.45 0.19
N HIS A 355 8.87 -28.50 -0.41
CA HIS A 355 7.66 -29.19 0.01
C HIS A 355 8.01 -30.64 0.33
N ARG A 356 7.76 -31.04 1.58
CA ARG A 356 7.81 -32.46 1.99
C ARG A 356 6.47 -33.17 1.73
N THR A 357 5.39 -32.40 1.59
CA THR A 357 4.04 -32.91 1.32
C THR A 357 3.61 -32.58 -0.11
N ASN A 358 2.68 -33.37 -0.64
CA ASN A 358 2.06 -33.09 -1.94
C ASN A 358 0.96 -32.02 -1.83
N GLU A 359 0.60 -31.63 -0.61
CA GLU A 359 -0.35 -30.57 -0.31
C GLU A 359 0.46 -29.38 0.23
N TRP A 360 0.41 -28.27 -0.49
CA TRP A 360 1.01 -27.00 -0.10
C TRP A 360 0.14 -25.86 -0.63
N ASP A 361 0.18 -24.74 0.06
CA ASP A 361 -0.58 -23.54 -0.31
C ASP A 361 0.30 -22.64 -1.18
N GLY A 362 0.02 -22.64 -2.49
CA GLY A 362 0.77 -21.87 -3.47
C GLY A 362 0.62 -20.36 -3.27
N ASN A 363 -0.55 -19.93 -2.84
CA ASN A 363 -0.88 -18.54 -2.61
C ASN A 363 -0.13 -17.98 -1.39
N GLN A 364 -0.01 -18.76 -0.30
CA GLN A 364 0.82 -18.36 0.86
C GLN A 364 2.29 -18.20 0.48
N ILE A 365 2.83 -19.16 -0.27
CA ILE A 365 4.21 -19.08 -0.76
C ILE A 365 4.37 -17.84 -1.64
N GLY A 366 3.42 -17.56 -2.54
CA GLY A 366 3.38 -16.35 -3.37
C GLY A 366 3.49 -15.06 -2.55
N VAL A 367 2.60 -14.84 -1.58
CA VAL A 367 2.66 -13.59 -0.79
C VAL A 367 3.98 -13.44 -0.02
N MET A 368 4.50 -14.53 0.56
CA MET A 368 5.80 -14.48 1.23
C MET A 368 6.93 -14.14 0.26
N ILE A 369 6.90 -14.74 -0.93
CA ILE A 369 7.79 -14.45 -2.05
C ILE A 369 7.72 -12.96 -2.40
N ASP A 370 6.56 -12.45 -2.76
CA ASP A 370 6.40 -11.08 -3.27
C ASP A 370 6.76 -10.01 -2.23
N SER A 371 6.56 -10.30 -0.93
CA SER A 371 7.04 -9.43 0.17
C SER A 371 8.55 -9.14 0.14
N VAL A 372 9.34 -10.04 -0.46
CA VAL A 372 10.79 -9.91 -0.61
C VAL A 372 11.20 -9.49 -2.02
N TRP A 373 10.52 -9.93 -3.08
CA TRP A 373 10.90 -9.59 -4.45
C TRP A 373 10.93 -8.08 -4.71
N TRP A 374 9.98 -7.35 -4.13
CA TRP A 374 9.96 -5.89 -4.19
C TRP A 374 11.11 -5.20 -3.43
N SER A 375 11.96 -5.95 -2.72
CA SER A 375 13.13 -5.37 -2.04
C SER A 375 14.22 -4.94 -3.02
N LEU A 376 14.42 -5.62 -4.16
CA LEU A 376 15.49 -5.23 -5.11
C LEU A 376 15.26 -3.84 -5.74
N ALA A 377 14.00 -3.46 -5.93
CA ALA A 377 13.64 -2.12 -6.42
C ALA A 377 13.88 -1.00 -5.37
N SER A 378 14.12 -1.35 -4.10
CA SER A 378 14.24 -0.41 -2.96
C SER A 378 15.60 -0.43 -2.26
N ILE A 379 16.62 -1.09 -2.84
CA ILE A 379 18.00 -1.04 -2.36
C ILE A 379 18.67 0.19 -3.00
N ASP A 380 18.77 1.30 -2.28
CA ASP A 380 19.58 2.46 -2.67
C ASP A 380 20.84 2.58 -1.81
#